data_AF-A0A1H2LE83-F1
#
_entry.id   AF-A0A1H2LE83-F1
#
_cell.length_a   1.000
_cell.length_b   1.000
_cell.length_c   1.000
_cell.angle_alpha   90.00
_cell.angle_beta   90.00
_cell.angle_gamma   90.00
#
_symmetry.space_group_name_H-M   'P 1'
#
loop_
_entity.id
_entity.type
_entity.pdbx_description
1 polymer ?
#
loop_
_entity_poly.entity_id
_entity_poly.type
_entity_poly.pdbx_seq_one_letter_code
_entity_poly.pdbx_strand_id
1 'polypeptide(L)'
;MGKWFGRSDESEELRTRISELASIIAKLRSQLDELGVKPQIDLSLTAEEQQLVAQGKKIAAIKMYRERTGSSLKDAKDIVDSL
;
A
#
# COMPACT_ATOMS: atom_id res chain seq x y z
N MET A 1 -10.76 27.77 -29.46
CA MET A 1 -11.48 27.63 -28.17
C MET A 1 -12.13 26.25 -28.15
N GLY A 2 -11.82 25.34 -27.22
CA GLY A 2 -12.52 24.03 -27.18
C GLY A 2 -11.82 22.82 -26.57
N LYS A 3 -10.80 22.98 -25.71
CA LYS A 3 -10.12 21.82 -25.05
C LYS A 3 -10.52 21.58 -23.58
N TRP A 4 -11.49 22.35 -23.05
CA TRP A 4 -11.81 22.36 -21.61
C TRP A 4 -13.05 21.54 -21.23
N PHE A 5 -13.98 21.28 -22.15
CA PHE A 5 -15.24 20.61 -21.84
C PHE A 5 -15.08 19.11 -21.49
N GLY A 6 -14.14 18.39 -22.12
CA GLY A 6 -13.90 16.97 -21.82
C GLY A 6 -13.22 16.71 -20.46
N ARG A 7 -12.38 17.65 -19.97
CA ARG A 7 -11.72 17.54 -18.66
C ARG A 7 -12.69 17.77 -17.50
N SER A 8 -13.81 18.45 -17.75
CA SER A 8 -14.82 18.72 -16.73
C SER A 8 -15.71 17.50 -16.50
N ASP A 9 -16.11 16.84 -17.59
CA ASP A 9 -16.91 15.59 -17.57
C ASP A 9 -16.10 14.42 -16.98
N GLU A 10 -14.84 14.26 -17.41
CA GLU A 10 -13.89 13.30 -16.85
C GLU A 10 -13.66 13.51 -15.34
N SER A 11 -13.72 14.76 -14.87
CA SER A 11 -13.61 15.04 -13.44
C SER A 11 -14.84 14.61 -12.65
N GLU A 12 -16.05 14.68 -13.21
CA GLU A 12 -17.27 14.23 -12.55
C GLU A 12 -17.38 12.70 -12.53
N GLU A 13 -16.97 12.05 -13.61
CA GLU A 13 -16.88 10.59 -13.70
C GLU A 13 -15.88 10.04 -12.68
N LEU A 14 -14.66 10.60 -12.63
CA LEU A 14 -13.64 10.19 -11.65
C LEU A 14 -14.13 10.37 -10.21
N ARG A 15 -14.84 11.45 -9.91
CA ARG A 15 -15.41 11.68 -8.56
C ARG A 15 -16.46 10.63 -8.20
N THR A 16 -17.34 10.31 -9.15
CA THR A 16 -18.36 9.27 -8.96
C THR A 16 -17.69 7.93 -8.71
N ARG A 17 -16.67 7.60 -9.50
CA ARG A 17 -15.92 6.35 -9.35
C ARG A 17 -15.16 6.29 -8.03
N ILE A 18 -14.56 7.39 -7.59
CA ILE A 18 -13.90 7.48 -6.27
C ILE A 18 -14.92 7.23 -5.15
N SER A 19 -16.11 7.83 -5.23
CA SER A 19 -17.18 7.64 -4.24
C SER A 19 -17.66 6.17 -4.18
N GLU A 20 -17.80 5.53 -5.34
CA GLU A 20 -18.17 4.13 -5.45
C GLU A 20 -17.09 3.22 -4.84
N LEU A 21 -15.82 3.43 -5.23
CA LEU A 21 -14.69 2.68 -4.68
C LEU A 21 -14.56 2.86 -3.17
N ALA A 22 -14.76 4.09 -2.66
CA ALA A 22 -14.74 4.37 -1.23
C ALA A 22 -15.83 3.59 -0.47
N SER A 23 -17.04 3.51 -1.04
CA SER A 23 -18.15 2.75 -0.45
C SER A 23 -17.87 1.24 -0.43
N ILE A 24 -17.26 0.71 -1.51
CA ILE A 24 -16.84 -0.69 -1.57
C ILE A 24 -15.78 -0.99 -0.51
N ILE A 25 -14.76 -0.12 -0.38
CA ILE A 25 -13.71 -0.27 0.64
C ILE A 25 -14.31 -0.27 2.05
N ALA A 26 -15.25 0.64 2.33
CA ALA A 26 -15.93 0.70 3.63
C ALA A 26 -16.69 -0.60 3.94
N LYS A 27 -17.43 -1.14 2.96
CA LYS A 27 -18.15 -2.41 3.10
C LYS A 27 -17.20 -3.59 3.33
N LEU A 28 -16.13 -3.70 2.55
CA LEU A 28 -15.14 -4.78 2.70
C LEU A 28 -14.46 -4.74 4.06
N ARG A 29 -14.14 -3.54 4.57
CA ARG A 29 -13.58 -3.37 5.92
C ARG A 29 -14.56 -3.88 7.00
N SER A 30 -15.84 -3.50 6.92
CA SER A 30 -16.87 -4.02 7.84
C SER A 30 -16.97 -5.54 7.81
N GLN A 31 -16.94 -6.14 6.62
CA GLN A 31 -17.00 -7.60 6.48
C GLN A 31 -15.76 -8.30 7.05
N LEU A 32 -14.57 -7.71 6.90
CA LEU A 32 -13.35 -8.25 7.51
C LEU A 32 -13.40 -8.20 9.04
N ASP A 33 -13.93 -7.11 9.61
CA ASP A 33 -14.13 -6.98 11.06
C ASP A 33 -15.15 -7.99 11.60
N GLU A 34 -16.27 -8.22 10.89
CA GLU A 34 -17.29 -9.22 11.24
C GLU A 34 -16.75 -10.65 11.25
N LEU A 35 -15.85 -10.98 10.32
CA LEU A 35 -15.18 -12.29 10.26
C LEU A 35 -14.05 -12.42 11.29
N GLY A 36 -13.75 -11.37 12.06
CA GLY A 36 -12.62 -11.33 12.99
C GLY A 36 -11.25 -11.42 12.29
N VAL A 37 -11.22 -11.23 10.97
CA VAL A 37 -10.00 -11.29 10.17
C VAL A 37 -9.34 -9.92 10.22
N LYS A 38 -8.47 -9.72 11.21
CA LYS A 38 -7.51 -8.62 11.15
C LYS A 38 -6.43 -9.00 10.14
N PRO A 39 -6.22 -8.23 9.05
CA PRO A 39 -5.10 -8.48 8.15
C PRO A 39 -3.81 -8.26 8.94
N GLN A 40 -3.23 -9.35 9.45
CA GLN A 40 -1.92 -9.34 10.08
C GLN A 40 -0.88 -9.33 8.95
N ILE A 41 -0.60 -8.14 8.42
CA ILE A 41 0.60 -7.94 7.63
C ILE A 41 1.75 -8.03 8.62
N ASP A 42 2.50 -9.13 8.58
CA ASP A 42 3.68 -9.29 9.40
C ASP A 42 4.72 -8.25 9.00
N LEU A 43 4.95 -7.26 9.87
CA LEU A 43 5.93 -6.20 9.66
C LEU A 43 7.35 -6.64 10.10
N SER A 44 7.51 -7.89 10.53
CA SER A 44 8.81 -8.50 10.78
C SER A 44 9.54 -8.72 9.46
N LEU A 45 10.87 -8.63 9.50
CA LEU A 45 11.71 -8.94 8.35
C LEU A 45 11.79 -10.46 8.17
N THR A 46 11.57 -10.92 6.94
CA THR A 46 11.74 -12.33 6.58
C THR A 46 13.22 -12.72 6.61
N ALA A 47 13.52 -14.02 6.65
CA ALA A 47 14.90 -14.52 6.60
C ALA A 47 15.65 -14.02 5.36
N GLU A 48 14.97 -13.90 4.21
CA GLU A 48 15.55 -13.39 2.97
C GLU A 48 15.87 -11.90 3.06
N GLU A 49 14.96 -11.09 3.61
CA GLU A 49 15.17 -9.66 3.83
C GLU A 49 16.35 -9.43 4.79
N GLN A 50 16.42 -10.19 5.89
CA GLN A 50 17.55 -10.14 6.83
C GLN A 50 18.88 -10.53 6.16
N GLN A 51 18.88 -11.55 5.30
CA GLN A 51 20.07 -11.96 4.58
C GLN A 51 20.54 -10.88 3.58
N LEU A 52 19.61 -10.17 2.95
CA LEU A 52 19.93 -9.02 2.09
C LEU A 52 20.55 -7.87 2.90
N VAL A 53 20.06 -7.61 4.12
CA VAL A 53 20.67 -6.63 5.03
C VAL A 53 22.08 -7.06 5.44
N ALA A 54 22.28 -8.32 5.82
CA ALA A 54 23.59 -8.87 6.19
C ALA A 54 24.60 -8.82 5.03
N GLN A 55 24.13 -8.92 3.78
CA GLN A 55 24.94 -8.76 2.57
C GLN A 55 25.22 -7.29 2.20
N GLY A 56 24.74 -6.31 2.98
CA GLY A 56 24.85 -4.88 2.68
C GLY A 56 23.90 -4.39 1.59
N LYS A 57 22.99 -5.25 1.09
CA LYS A 57 22.03 -4.95 0.02
C LYS A 57 20.75 -4.32 0.58
N LYS A 58 20.88 -3.27 1.40
CA LYS A 58 19.76 -2.60 2.09
C LYS A 58 18.64 -2.13 1.17
N ILE A 59 18.98 -1.61 -0.02
CA ILE A 59 17.98 -1.15 -1.00
C ILE A 59 17.10 -2.32 -1.49
N ALA A 60 17.69 -3.50 -1.70
CA ALA A 60 16.95 -4.69 -2.09
C ALA A 60 16.04 -5.19 -0.95
N ALA A 61 16.53 -5.15 0.29
CA ALA A 61 15.73 -5.49 1.47
C ALA A 61 14.54 -4.53 1.64
N ILE A 62 14.75 -3.22 1.54
CA ILE A 62 13.69 -2.20 1.60
C ILE A 62 12.66 -2.42 0.49
N LYS A 63 13.12 -2.71 -0.73
CA LYS A 63 12.22 -2.95 -1.87
C LYS A 63 11.34 -4.18 -1.63
N MET A 64 11.93 -5.30 -1.24
CA MET A 64 11.22 -6.55 -0.97
C MET A 64 10.22 -6.39 0.18
N TYR A 65 10.65 -5.74 1.28
CA TYR A 65 9.79 -5.44 2.42
C TYR A 65 8.58 -4.60 2.01
N ARG A 66 8.76 -3.57 1.19
CA ARG A 66 7.65 -2.72 0.71
C ARG A 66 6.70 -3.43 -0.24
N GLU A 67 7.22 -4.26 -1.13
CA GLU A 67 6.38 -5.03 -2.06
C GLU A 67 5.47 -6.01 -1.31
N ARG A 68 5.99 -6.60 -0.21
CA ARG A 68 5.23 -7.52 0.64
C ARG A 68 4.25 -6.82 1.57
N THR A 69 4.66 -5.72 2.21
CA THR A 69 3.88 -5.08 3.28
C THR A 69 3.06 -3.87 2.83
N GLY A 70 3.34 -3.32 1.64
CA GLY A 70 2.77 -2.05 1.19
C GLY A 70 3.26 -0.83 1.98
N SER A 71 4.29 -0.99 2.82
CA SER A 71 4.82 0.07 3.69
C SER A 71 5.31 1.28 2.91
N SER A 72 5.25 2.45 3.56
CA SER A 72 5.89 3.65 3.04
C SER A 72 7.41 3.45 2.95
N LEU A 73 8.07 4.22 2.07
CA LEU A 73 9.53 4.11 1.92
C LEU A 73 10.27 4.44 3.22
N LYS A 74 9.72 5.36 4.01
CA LYS A 74 10.27 5.77 5.30
C LYS A 74 10.19 4.61 6.29
N ASP A 75 9.00 4.05 6.50
CA ASP A 75 8.81 2.98 7.50
C ASP A 75 9.64 1.74 7.15
N ALA A 76 9.70 1.40 5.86
CA ALA A 76 10.52 0.29 5.38
C ALA A 76 12.02 0.51 5.60
N LYS A 77 12.50 1.75 5.39
CA LYS A 77 13.88 2.11 5.66
C LYS A 77 14.20 2.03 7.15
N ASP A 78 13.34 2.61 7.98
CA ASP A 78 13.54 2.65 9.44
C ASP A 78 13.61 1.23 10.02
N ILE A 79 12.76 0.31 9.53
CA ILE A 79 12.79 -1.11 9.91
C ILE A 79 14.07 -1.80 9.44
N VAL A 80 14.46 -1.63 8.17
CA VAL A 80 15.68 -2.25 7.63
C VAL A 80 16.96 -1.69 8.27
N ASP A 81 16.97 -0.42 8.66
CA ASP A 81 18.11 0.21 9.35
C ASP A 81 18.18 -0.14 10.85
N SER A 82 17.11 -0.71 11.42
CA SER A 82 17.09 -1.20 12.81
C SER A 82 17.68 -2.61 13.00
N LEU A 83 17.99 -3.31 11.90
CA LEU A 83 18.75 -4.57 11.85
C LEU A 83 20.26 -4.32 11.87
#